data_AF-A0A941MZ29-F1
#
_entry.id   AF-A0A941MZ29-F1
#
_cell.length_a   1.000
_cell.length_b   1.000
_cell.length_c   1.000
_cell.angle_alpha   90.00
_cell.angle_beta   90.00
_cell.angle_gamma   90.00
#
_symmetry.space_group_name_H-M   'P 1'
#
loop_
_entity.id
_entity.type
_entity.pdbx_description
1 polymer ?
#
loop_
_entity_poly.entity_id
_entity_poly.type
_entity_poly.pdbx_seq_one_letter_code
_entity_poly.pdbx_strand_id
1 'polypeptide(L)'
;MSLIDLHWTPTDRQLKQFGGICLIALPVLGWVATGRPRSVEAANIPLLASLAGVGLLFAMAGFLKPQILKWPFVITSLIAFPIGLVVSEVAQLLIFLLVFTPIALIFRLIGRDSLQRTIDRQASSYWQPKRQPRDLRSYYRQF
;
A
#
# COMPACT_ATOMS: atom_id res chain seq x y z
N MET A 1 -3.51 11.16 17.51
CA MET A 1 -3.06 10.20 16.49
C MET A 1 -3.58 10.71 15.16
N SER A 2 -2.70 11.20 14.28
CA SER A 2 -3.12 11.69 12.97
C SER A 2 -3.53 10.47 12.14
N LEU A 3 -4.73 10.50 11.54
CA LEU A 3 -5.18 9.46 10.61
C LEU A 3 -4.48 9.59 9.23
N ILE A 4 -3.71 10.66 9.02
CA ILE A 4 -3.05 10.99 7.76
C ILE A 4 -1.63 11.49 8.07
N ASP A 5 -0.65 10.61 7.97
CA ASP A 5 0.77 10.97 8.05
C ASP A 5 1.27 11.35 6.65
N LEU A 6 0.80 12.50 6.14
CA LEU A 6 1.40 13.09 4.96
C LEU A 6 2.78 13.63 5.35
N HIS A 7 3.83 13.17 4.69
CA HIS A 7 5.20 13.64 4.92
C HIS A 7 5.36 15.08 4.37
N TRP A 8 4.88 16.08 5.11
CA TRP A 8 4.96 17.51 4.76
C TRP A 8 6.40 18.04 4.70
N THR A 9 7.33 17.34 5.36
CA THR A 9 8.77 17.59 5.34
C THR A 9 9.50 16.37 4.75
N PRO A 10 9.50 16.23 3.42
CA PRO A 10 10.17 15.10 2.77
C PRO A 10 11.68 15.17 3.00
N THR A 11 12.30 14.01 3.20
CA THR A 11 13.75 13.89 3.32
C THR A 11 14.41 14.11 1.95
N ASP A 12 15.62 14.65 1.91
CA ASP A 12 16.37 14.87 0.66
C ASP A 12 16.49 13.61 -0.21
N ARG A 13 16.55 12.41 0.41
CA ARG A 13 16.54 11.12 -0.31
C ARG A 13 15.23 10.89 -1.07
N GLN A 14 14.09 11.20 -0.47
CA GLN A 14 12.77 11.06 -1.10
C GLN A 14 12.63 12.03 -2.27
N LEU A 15 13.15 13.25 -2.15
CA LEU A 15 13.13 14.25 -3.22
C LEU A 15 14.02 13.85 -4.40
N LYS A 16 15.20 13.28 -4.14
CA LYS A 16 16.07 12.70 -5.18
C LYS A 16 15.42 11.53 -5.89
N GLN A 17 14.79 10.63 -5.13
CA GLN A 17 14.05 9.49 -5.69
C GLN A 17 12.87 9.97 -6.55
N PHE A 18 12.11 10.95 -6.09
CA PHE A 18 11.02 11.55 -6.85
C PHE A 18 11.50 12.12 -8.18
N GLY A 19 12.57 12.91 -8.17
CA GLY A 19 13.17 13.43 -9.41
C GLY A 19 13.59 12.32 -10.37
N GLY A 20 14.24 11.27 -9.86
CA GLY A 20 14.62 10.10 -10.67
C GLY A 20 13.41 9.31 -11.21
N ILE A 21 12.32 9.22 -10.44
CA ILE A 21 11.07 8.60 -10.88
C ILE A 21 10.43 9.42 -12.00
N CYS A 22 10.41 10.76 -11.89
CA CYS A 22 9.84 11.64 -12.91
C CYS A 22 10.50 11.47 -14.29
N LEU A 23 11.79 11.14 -14.35
CA LEU A 23 12.51 10.84 -15.59
C LEU A 23 11.86 9.70 -16.38
N ILE A 24 11.33 8.69 -15.70
CA ILE A 24 10.70 7.51 -16.32
C ILE A 24 9.18 7.69 -16.39
N ALA A 25 8.57 8.19 -15.31
CA ALA A 25 7.13 8.29 -15.18
C ALA A 25 6.51 9.25 -16.22
N LEU A 26 7.11 10.41 -16.49
CA LEU A 26 6.53 11.38 -17.43
C LEU A 26 6.49 10.86 -18.89
N PRO A 27 7.57 10.29 -19.45
CA PRO A 27 7.51 9.66 -20.76
C PRO A 27 6.50 8.50 -20.83
N VAL A 28 6.46 7.66 -19.80
CA VAL A 28 5.54 6.51 -19.75
C VAL A 28 4.09 7.00 -19.72
N LEU A 29 3.78 8.03 -18.92
CA LEU A 29 2.46 8.64 -18.88
C LEU A 29 2.08 9.25 -20.24
N GLY A 30 3.00 9.94 -20.91
CA GLY A 30 2.78 10.45 -22.27
C GLY A 30 2.49 9.33 -23.28
N TRP A 31 3.19 8.21 -23.17
CA TRP A 31 2.99 7.05 -24.04
C TRP A 31 1.63 6.38 -23.80
N VAL A 32 1.21 6.25 -22.54
CA VAL A 32 -0.12 5.73 -22.19
C VAL A 32 -1.23 6.70 -22.65
N ALA A 33 -1.06 8.00 -22.43
CA ALA A 33 -2.05 9.03 -22.77
C ALA A 33 -2.29 9.16 -24.28
N THR A 34 -1.29 8.84 -25.10
CA THR A 34 -1.39 8.83 -26.58
C THR A 34 -2.03 7.55 -27.14
N GLY A 35 -2.55 6.67 -26.27
CA GLY A 35 -3.31 5.49 -26.70
C GLY A 35 -2.44 4.30 -27.11
N ARG A 36 -1.19 4.23 -26.64
CA ARG A 36 -0.22 3.16 -26.96
C ARG A 36 -0.07 2.99 -28.48
N PRO A 37 0.59 3.94 -29.15
CA PRO A 37 0.73 3.93 -30.60
C PRO A 37 1.26 2.58 -31.08
N ARG A 38 0.59 1.99 -32.09
CA ARG A 38 0.92 0.66 -32.64
C ARG A 38 2.26 0.63 -33.39
N SER A 39 2.82 1.79 -33.74
CA SER A 39 4.10 1.95 -34.42
C SER A 39 4.84 3.18 -33.89
N VAL A 40 6.17 3.21 -34.06
CA VAL A 40 7.04 4.33 -33.65
C VAL A 40 6.69 5.62 -34.42
N GLU A 41 6.22 5.49 -35.66
CA GLU A 41 5.78 6.63 -36.49
C GLU A 41 4.45 7.22 -36.03
N ALA A 42 3.57 6.40 -35.43
CA ALA A 42 2.32 6.87 -34.83
C ALA A 42 2.53 7.49 -33.44
N ALA A 43 3.73 7.35 -32.88
CA ALA A 43 4.05 7.96 -31.59
C ALA A 43 4.33 9.44 -31.77
N ASN A 44 3.76 10.26 -30.90
CA ASN A 44 4.10 11.68 -30.81
C ASN A 44 5.49 11.84 -30.18
N ILE A 45 6.54 11.48 -30.95
CA ILE A 45 7.95 11.59 -30.57
C ILE A 45 8.30 12.96 -29.98
N PRO A 46 7.88 14.13 -30.53
CA PRO A 46 8.20 15.41 -29.92
C PRO A 46 7.59 15.58 -28.52
N LEU A 47 6.37 15.08 -28.30
CA LEU A 47 5.73 15.10 -26.99
C LEU A 47 6.50 14.22 -26.00
N LEU A 48 6.82 12.98 -26.38
CA LEU A 48 7.57 12.05 -25.53
C LEU A 48 8.97 12.58 -25.19
N ALA A 49 9.66 13.16 -26.17
CA ALA A 49 10.96 13.81 -25.96
C ALA A 49 10.86 15.02 -25.04
N SER A 50 9.82 15.84 -25.19
CA SER A 50 9.59 16.98 -24.29
C SER A 50 9.33 16.54 -22.84
N LEU A 51 8.54 15.47 -22.65
CA LEU A 51 8.25 14.90 -21.33
C LEU A 51 9.49 14.25 -20.71
N ALA A 52 10.33 13.58 -21.51
CA ALA A 52 11.63 13.07 -21.08
C ALA A 52 12.57 14.20 -20.67
N GLY A 53 12.59 15.30 -21.44
CA GLY A 53 13.35 16.51 -21.11
C GLY A 53 12.92 17.12 -19.78
N VAL A 54 11.61 17.27 -19.55
CA VAL A 54 11.07 17.72 -18.26
C VAL A 54 11.44 16.76 -17.14
N GLY A 55 11.33 15.44 -17.37
CA GLY A 55 11.75 14.43 -16.41
C GLY A 55 13.23 14.52 -16.04
N LEU A 56 14.09 14.79 -17.03
CA LEU A 56 15.52 15.02 -16.82
C LEU A 56 15.78 16.27 -15.99
N LEU A 57 15.07 17.37 -16.26
CA LEU A 57 15.16 18.59 -15.45
C LEU A 57 14.77 18.33 -13.99
N PHE A 58 13.72 17.54 -13.75
CA PHE A 58 13.31 17.15 -12.40
C PHE A 58 14.36 16.28 -11.72
N ALA A 59 14.94 15.30 -12.42
CA ALA A 59 16.05 14.50 -11.90
C ALA A 59 17.25 15.36 -11.53
N MET A 60 17.69 16.25 -12.44
CA MET A 60 18.80 17.18 -12.19
C MET A 60 18.50 18.11 -11.00
N ALA A 61 17.31 18.70 -10.94
CA ALA A 61 16.91 19.53 -9.82
C ALA A 61 16.96 18.76 -8.48
N GLY A 62 16.53 17.50 -8.47
CA GLY A 62 16.61 16.62 -7.31
C GLY A 62 18.04 16.37 -6.84
N PHE A 63 19.00 16.19 -7.76
CA PHE A 63 20.41 15.97 -7.44
C PHE A 63 21.13 17.25 -6.97
N LEU A 64 20.87 18.40 -7.62
CA LEU A 64 21.56 19.66 -7.30
C LEU A 64 20.97 20.33 -6.05
N LYS A 65 19.65 20.47 -5.98
CA LYS A 65 18.94 21.14 -4.88
C LYS A 65 17.58 20.46 -4.64
N PRO A 66 17.56 19.36 -3.86
CA PRO A 66 16.34 18.55 -3.66
C PRO A 66 15.15 19.37 -3.14
N GLN A 67 15.40 20.40 -2.33
CA GLN A 67 14.39 21.26 -1.73
C GLN A 67 13.48 21.98 -2.74
N ILE A 68 13.92 22.17 -3.99
CA ILE A 68 13.08 22.75 -5.06
C ILE A 68 11.90 21.82 -5.39
N LEU A 69 12.09 20.49 -5.27
CA LEU A 69 11.08 19.49 -5.56
C LEU A 69 10.09 19.27 -4.41
N LYS A 70 10.24 19.97 -3.28
CA LYS A 70 9.37 19.80 -2.10
C LYS A 70 7.90 19.99 -2.44
N TRP A 71 7.56 21.12 -3.07
CA TRP A 71 6.16 21.43 -3.41
C TRP A 71 5.56 20.47 -4.45
N PRO A 72 6.24 20.17 -5.58
CA PRO A 72 5.80 19.13 -6.50
C PRO A 72 5.56 17.78 -5.81
N PHE A 73 6.49 17.34 -4.97
CA PHE A 73 6.37 16.08 -4.24
C PHE A 73 5.14 16.06 -3.31
N VAL A 74 4.93 17.13 -2.54
CA VAL A 74 3.79 17.22 -1.60
C VAL A 74 2.47 17.24 -2.35
N ILE A 75 2.36 18.03 -3.43
CA ILE A 75 1.14 18.10 -4.25
C ILE A 75 0.82 16.74 -4.87
N THR A 76 1.80 16.10 -5.51
CA THR A 76 1.59 14.77 -6.09
C THR A 76 1.23 13.73 -5.03
N SER A 77 1.87 13.78 -3.85
CA SER A 77 1.56 12.89 -2.73
C SER A 77 0.15 13.10 -2.18
N LEU A 78 -0.30 14.35 -2.10
CA LEU A 78 -1.66 14.70 -1.67
C LEU A 78 -2.71 14.14 -2.63
N ILE A 79 -2.46 14.21 -3.94
CA ILE A 79 -3.36 13.65 -4.97
C ILE A 79 -3.34 12.11 -4.93
N ALA A 80 -2.16 11.51 -4.70
CA ALA A 80 -2.02 10.06 -4.64
C ALA A 80 -2.61 9.44 -3.36
N PHE A 81 -2.72 10.21 -2.28
CA PHE A 81 -3.22 9.74 -0.99
C PHE A 81 -4.59 9.04 -1.03
N PRO A 82 -5.67 9.64 -1.57
CA PRO A 82 -6.98 8.98 -1.64
C PRO A 82 -6.96 7.69 -2.48
N ILE A 83 -6.11 7.63 -3.51
CA ILE A 83 -5.91 6.43 -4.31
C ILE A 83 -5.31 5.32 -3.44
N GLY A 84 -4.30 5.65 -2.63
CA GLY A 84 -3.70 4.72 -1.68
C GLY A 84 -4.71 4.15 -0.69
N LEU A 85 -5.60 4.98 -0.15
CA LEU A 85 -6.67 4.53 0.76
C LEU A 85 -7.62 3.53 0.11
N VAL A 86 -8.10 3.83 -1.11
CA VAL A 86 -9.00 2.92 -1.83
C VAL A 86 -8.29 1.61 -2.14
N VAL A 87 -7.03 1.68 -2.60
CA VAL A 87 -6.24 0.48 -2.91
C VAL A 87 -6.00 -0.36 -1.66
N SER A 88 -5.72 0.23 -0.50
CA SER A 88 -5.54 -0.53 0.74
C SER A 88 -6.82 -1.23 1.19
N GLU A 89 -7.97 -0.55 1.11
CA GLU A 89 -9.27 -1.15 1.46
C GLU A 89 -9.64 -2.28 0.50
N VAL A 90 -9.45 -2.07 -0.81
CA VAL A 90 -9.70 -3.10 -1.83
C VAL A 90 -8.76 -4.29 -1.64
N ALA A 91 -7.48 -4.05 -1.37
CA ALA A 91 -6.52 -5.12 -1.11
C ALA A 91 -6.91 -5.93 0.15
N GLN A 92 -7.29 -5.25 1.23
CA GLN A 92 -7.76 -5.89 2.45
C GLN A 92 -9.02 -6.74 2.20
N LEU A 93 -9.99 -6.20 1.46
CA LEU A 93 -11.21 -6.91 1.06
C LEU A 93 -10.89 -8.16 0.22
N LEU A 94 -9.98 -8.04 -0.75
CA LEU A 94 -9.56 -9.15 -1.59
C LEU A 94 -8.87 -10.23 -0.76
N ILE A 95 -7.99 -9.89 0.17
CA ILE A 95 -7.37 -10.86 1.08
C ILE A 95 -8.45 -11.56 1.92
N PHE A 96 -9.42 -10.81 2.44
CA PHE A 96 -10.54 -11.38 3.19
C PHE A 96 -11.35 -12.39 2.38
N LEU A 97 -11.72 -12.05 1.15
CA LEU A 97 -12.56 -12.89 0.30
C LEU A 97 -11.80 -14.04 -0.37
N LEU A 98 -10.54 -13.84 -0.74
CA LEU A 98 -9.76 -14.84 -1.48
C LEU A 98 -8.93 -15.76 -0.58
N VAL A 99 -8.61 -15.34 0.64
CA VAL A 99 -7.80 -16.15 1.57
C VAL A 99 -8.65 -16.60 2.74
N PHE A 100 -9.18 -15.67 3.54
CA PHE A 100 -9.87 -16.04 4.77
C PHE A 100 -11.21 -16.75 4.52
N THR A 101 -11.98 -16.28 3.55
CA THR A 101 -13.30 -16.86 3.22
C THR A 101 -13.21 -18.31 2.71
N PRO A 102 -12.34 -18.68 1.75
CA PRO A 102 -12.22 -20.08 1.35
C PRO A 102 -11.65 -20.96 2.47
N ILE A 103 -10.73 -20.47 3.30
CA ILE A 103 -10.27 -21.21 4.48
C ILE A 103 -11.45 -21.50 5.42
N ALA A 104 -12.29 -20.50 5.70
CA ALA A 104 -13.47 -20.66 6.53
C ALA A 104 -14.48 -21.64 5.90
N LEU A 105 -14.66 -21.59 4.57
CA LEU A 105 -15.51 -22.52 3.84
C LEU A 105 -14.99 -23.96 3.94
N ILE A 106 -13.68 -24.17 3.78
CA ILE A 106 -13.04 -25.49 3.94
C ILE A 106 -13.25 -26.01 5.36
N PHE A 107 -13.04 -25.17 6.39
CA PHE A 107 -13.30 -25.56 7.78
C PHE A 107 -14.76 -25.93 8.02
N ARG A 108 -15.69 -25.19 7.40
CA ARG A 108 -17.12 -25.50 7.46
C ARG A 108 -17.44 -26.83 6.78
N LEU A 109 -16.85 -27.11 5.62
CA LEU A 109 -17.04 -28.38 4.88
C LEU A 109 -16.47 -29.58 5.63
N ILE A 110 -15.33 -29.42 6.31
CA ILE A 110 -14.69 -30.47 7.12
C ILE A 110 -15.39 -30.62 8.50
N GLY A 111 -16.34 -29.74 8.84
CA GLY A 111 -17.01 -29.74 10.15
C GLY A 111 -16.09 -29.30 11.30
N ARG A 112 -14.98 -28.62 10.99
CA ARG A 112 -13.99 -28.18 11.97
C ARG A 112 -14.43 -26.86 12.60
N ASP A 113 -15.12 -26.93 13.74
CA ASP A 113 -15.46 -25.75 14.54
C ASP A 113 -14.34 -25.40 15.54
N SER A 114 -13.24 -24.84 15.04
CA SER A 114 -12.10 -24.45 15.91
C SER A 114 -12.43 -23.29 16.87
N LEU A 115 -13.50 -22.54 16.59
CA LEU A 115 -13.92 -21.40 17.39
C LEU A 115 -15.09 -21.74 18.33
N GLN A 116 -15.55 -23.00 18.37
CA GLN A 116 -16.69 -23.45 19.17
C GLN A 116 -17.90 -22.52 19.02
N ARG A 117 -18.19 -22.11 17.79
CA ARG A 117 -19.28 -21.17 17.47
C ARG A 117 -20.64 -21.82 17.59
N THR A 118 -20.69 -23.16 17.58
CA THR A 118 -21.94 -23.90 17.75
C THR A 118 -22.39 -23.85 19.21
N ILE A 119 -23.57 -23.27 19.46
CA ILE A 119 -24.17 -23.17 20.81
C ILE A 119 -24.69 -24.55 21.23
N ASP A 120 -24.04 -25.17 22.20
CA ASP A 120 -24.52 -26.38 22.86
C ASP A 120 -25.52 -26.03 23.97
N ARG A 121 -26.82 -26.27 23.72
CA ARG A 121 -27.90 -25.96 24.68
C ARG A 121 -27.94 -26.90 25.90
N GLN A 122 -27.21 -28.01 25.86
CA GLN A 122 -27.11 -28.94 26.99
C GLN A 122 -25.86 -28.70 27.84
N ALA A 123 -24.96 -27.82 27.40
CA ALA A 123 -23.79 -27.44 28.17
C ALA A 123 -24.19 -26.69 29.46
N SER A 124 -23.71 -27.17 30.60
CA SER A 124 -23.89 -26.51 31.89
C SER A 124 -23.11 -25.19 32.00
N SER A 125 -22.06 -25.03 31.17
CA SER A 125 -21.18 -23.86 31.16
C SER A 125 -20.29 -23.87 29.90
N TYR A 126 -20.09 -22.71 29.28
CA TYR A 126 -19.11 -22.51 28.18
C TYR A 126 -17.70 -22.13 28.67
N TRP A 127 -17.50 -22.02 29.98
CA TRP A 127 -16.20 -21.69 30.54
C TRP A 127 -15.20 -22.83 30.27
N GLN A 128 -14.16 -22.53 29.52
CA GLN A 128 -13.04 -23.46 29.36
C GLN A 128 -12.10 -23.40 30.57
N PRO A 129 -11.59 -24.55 31.05
CA PRO A 129 -10.64 -24.57 32.14
C PRO A 129 -9.35 -23.87 31.74
N LYS A 130 -9.10 -22.70 32.34
CA LYS A 130 -7.84 -21.97 32.19
C LYS A 130 -6.71 -22.80 32.80
N ARG A 131 -5.73 -23.21 32.00
CA ARG A 131 -4.49 -23.79 32.53
C ARG A 131 -3.84 -22.78 33.46
N GLN A 132 -3.74 -23.12 34.75
CA GLN A 132 -3.05 -22.26 35.70
C GLN A 132 -1.54 -22.30 35.42
N PRO A 133 -0.86 -21.14 35.41
CA PRO A 133 0.60 -21.12 35.38
C PRO A 133 1.12 -21.95 36.56
N ARG A 134 2.07 -22.85 36.32
CA ARG A 134 2.66 -23.67 37.40
C ARG A 134 3.44 -22.85 38.42
N ASP A 135 3.79 -21.60 38.11
CA ASP A 135 4.64 -20.75 38.95
C ASP A 135 4.14 -19.28 38.94
N LEU A 136 4.04 -18.69 40.14
CA LEU A 136 3.74 -17.27 40.36
C LEU A 136 4.76 -16.35 39.68
N ARG A 137 6.01 -16.81 39.52
CA ARG A 137 7.08 -16.05 38.86
C ARG A 137 6.80 -15.79 37.37
N SER A 138 5.91 -16.57 36.75
CA SER A 138 5.47 -16.39 35.37
C SER A 138 4.77 -15.04 35.14
N TYR A 139 4.16 -14.44 36.17
CA TYR A 139 3.53 -13.12 36.05
C TYR A 139 4.55 -12.00 35.86
N TYR A 140 5.79 -12.17 36.31
CA TYR A 140 6.85 -11.17 36.15
C TYR A 140 7.55 -11.23 34.77
N ARG A 141 7.17 -12.15 33.88
CA ARG A 141 7.74 -12.33 32.54
C ARG A 141 6.66 -12.37 31.47
N GLN A 142 5.89 -11.28 31.37
CA GLN A 142 4.80 -11.16 30.40
C GLN A 142 5.24 -10.69 29.00
N PHE A 143 6.48 -10.25 28.83
CA PHE A 143 7.06 -9.79 27.57
C PHE A 143 8.35 -10.53 27.26
#